data_AF-L1JY97-F1
#
_entry.id   AF-L1JY97-F1
#
_cell.length_a   1.000
_cell.length_b   1.000
_cell.length_c   1.000
_cell.angle_alpha   90.00
_cell.angle_beta   90.00
_cell.angle_gamma   90.00
#
_symmetry.space_group_name_H-M   'P 1'
#
loop_
_entity.id
_entity.type
_entity.pdbx_description
1 polymer ?
#
loop_
_entity_poly.entity_id
_entity_poly.type
_entity_poly.pdbx_seq_one_letter_code
_entity_poly.pdbx_strand_id
1 'polypeptide(L)' 'GVWFIKFYAPWCVHCKRLAPVWEKLAKELKGTPVRVGKVDADSDSELAERFAIQHYPTLKI' A
#
# COMPACT_ATOMS: atom_id res chain seq x y z
N GLY A 1 15.95 5.72 1.82
CA GLY A 1 15.26 4.88 2.82
C GLY A 1 14.38 3.90 2.08
N VAL A 2 14.22 2.69 2.61
CA VAL A 2 13.41 1.65 1.98
C VAL A 2 11.93 2.00 2.19
N TRP A 3 11.10 1.90 1.17
CA TRP A 3 9.66 2.09 1.30
C TRP A 3 8.96 0.74 1.26
N PHE A 4 7.83 0.61 1.93
CA PHE A 4 6.94 -0.53 1.78
C PHE A 4 5.55 0.02 1.54
N ILE A 5 5.05 -0.14 0.31
CA ILE A 5 3.86 0.54 -0.20
C ILE A 5 2.74 -0.49 -0.44
N LYS A 6 1.55 -0.18 0.08
CA LYS A 6 0.31 -0.86 -0.26
C LYS A 6 -0.45 -0.08 -1.32
N PHE A 7 -0.55 -0.66 -2.51
CA PHE A 7 -1.46 -0.19 -3.56
C PHE A 7 -2.85 -0.77 -3.30
N TYR A 8 -3.84 0.10 -3.16
CA TYR A 8 -5.21 -0.28 -2.81
C TYR A 8 -6.23 0.41 -3.71
N ALA A 9 -7.48 -0.06 -3.62
CA ALA A 9 -8.66 0.58 -4.18
C ALA A 9 -9.74 0.77 -3.09
N PRO A 10 -10.52 1.86 -3.11
CA PRO A 10 -11.48 2.19 -2.04
C PRO A 10 -12.66 1.21 -1.98
N TRP A 11 -13.00 0.54 -3.07
CA TRP A 11 -14.07 -0.45 -3.15
C TRP A 11 -13.61 -1.87 -2.74
N CYS A 12 -12.31 -2.14 -2.66
CA CYS A 12 -11.80 -3.47 -2.39
C CYS A 12 -11.95 -3.88 -0.90
N VAL A 13 -12.77 -4.90 -0.64
CA VAL A 13 -13.02 -5.41 0.72
C VAL A 13 -11.74 -5.98 1.36
N HIS A 14 -10.88 -6.64 0.58
CA HIS A 14 -9.59 -7.16 1.06
C HIS A 14 -8.67 -6.02 1.52
N CYS A 15 -8.68 -4.88 0.81
CA CYS A 15 -7.92 -3.69 1.20
C CYS A 15 -8.39 -3.10 2.53
N LYS A 16 -9.71 -3.05 2.74
CA LYS A 16 -10.32 -2.57 4.00
C LYS A 16 -9.96 -3.46 5.17
N ARG A 17 -10.01 -4.79 5.00
CA ARG A 17 -9.58 -5.75 6.04
C ARG A 17 -8.09 -5.62 6.38
N LEU A 18 -7.24 -5.32 5.38
CA LEU A 18 -5.81 -5.13 5.59
C LEU A 18 -5.44 -3.75 6.19
N ALA A 19 -6.33 -2.75 6.11
CA ALA A 19 -6.07 -1.40 6.60
C ALA A 19 -5.59 -1.33 8.07
N PRO A 20 -6.27 -1.94 9.07
CA PRO A 20 -5.83 -1.84 10.46
C PRO A 20 -4.46 -2.49 10.70
N VAL A 21 -4.18 -3.61 10.02
CA VAL A 21 -2.88 -4.29 10.11
C VAL A 21 -1.77 -3.44 9.49
N TRP A 22 -2.05 -2.81 8.34
CA TRP A 22 -1.10 -1.93 7.67
C TRP A 22 -0.74 -0.69 8.52
N GLU A 23 -1.71 -0.12 9.22
CA GLU A 23 -1.48 1.00 10.13
C GLU A 23 -0.71 0.57 11.38
N LYS A 24 -0.94 -0.64 11.90
CA LYS A 24 -0.14 -1.20 12.99
C LYS A 24 1.31 -1.39 12.56
N LEU A 25 1.54 -1.98 11.38
CA LEU A 25 2.88 -2.16 10.80
C LEU A 25 3.63 -0.84 10.67
N ALA A 26 2.96 0.21 10.18
CA ALA A 26 3.55 1.54 10.07
C ALA A 26 3.96 2.13 11.42
N LYS A 27 3.22 1.82 12.51
CA LYS A 27 3.58 2.22 13.87
C LYS A 27 4.76 1.42 14.40
N GLU A 28 4.80 0.11 14.18
CA GLU A 28 5.88 -0.78 14.64
C GLU A 28 7.21 -0.49 13.94
N LEU A 29 7.18 -0.05 12.69
CA LEU A 29 8.37 0.31 11.92
C LEU A 29 8.84 1.76 12.13
N LYS A 30 8.18 2.54 13.00
CA LYS A 30 8.67 3.88 13.34
C LYS A 30 10.06 3.80 13.97
N GLY A 31 10.99 4.61 13.46
CA GLY A 31 12.39 4.63 13.91
C GLY A 31 13.30 3.62 13.19
N THR A 32 12.75 2.77 12.33
CA THR A 32 13.52 1.91 11.42
C THR A 32 13.83 2.64 10.10
N PRO A 33 14.79 2.18 9.29
CA PRO A 33 15.03 2.73 7.95
C PRO A 33 13.91 2.44 6.92
N VAL A 34 12.90 1.66 7.31
CA VAL A 34 11.77 1.27 6.47
C VAL A 34 10.59 2.22 6.71
N ARG A 35 10.07 2.81 5.63
CA ARG A 35 8.92 3.70 5.65
C ARG A 35 7.70 3.00 5.05
N VAL A 36 6.58 3.02 5.74
CA VAL A 36 5.35 2.35 5.28
C VAL A 36 4.40 3.37 4.68
N GLY A 37 3.88 3.11 3.48
CA GLY A 37 2.96 4.00 2.76
C GLY A 37 1.76 3.26 2.18
N LYS A 38 0.72 4.01 1.80
CA LYS A 38 -0.44 3.48 1.06
C LYS A 38 -0.77 4.43 -0.09
N VAL A 39 -1.10 3.88 -1.24
CA VAL A 39 -1.47 4.65 -2.44
C VAL A 39 -2.76 4.08 -3.01
N ASP A 40 -3.71 4.95 -3.31
CA ASP A 40 -4.90 4.59 -4.07
C ASP A 40 -4.50 4.54 -5.55
N ALA A 41 -4.34 3.32 -6.07
CA ALA A 41 -3.96 3.11 -7.47
C ALA A 41 -5.18 2.93 -8.38
N ASP A 42 -6.40 2.87 -7.81
CA ASP A 42 -7.64 2.87 -8.59
C ASP A 42 -7.90 4.25 -9.21
N SER A 43 -7.56 5.30 -8.45
CA SER A 43 -7.70 6.69 -8.88
C SER A 43 -6.57 7.18 -9.81
N ASP A 44 -5.48 6.42 -9.96
CA ASP A 44 -4.28 6.83 -10.70
C ASP A 44 -3.75 5.69 -11.59
N SER A 45 -4.24 5.67 -12.83
CA SER A 45 -3.94 4.62 -13.81
C SER A 45 -2.49 4.65 -14.30
N GLU A 46 -1.88 5.83 -14.41
CA GLU A 46 -0.47 5.97 -14.81
C GLU A 46 0.44 5.35 -13.74
N LEU A 47 0.15 5.62 -12.47
CA LEU A 47 0.86 5.01 -11.35
C LEU A 47 0.61 3.51 -11.28
N ALA A 48 -0.62 3.05 -11.48
CA ALA A 48 -0.93 1.63 -11.53
C ALA A 48 -0.14 0.90 -12.65
N GLU A 49 -0.09 1.47 -13.85
CA GLU A 49 0.68 0.91 -14.97
C GLU A 49 2.18 0.91 -14.68
N ARG A 50 2.72 2.03 -14.21
CA ARG A 50 4.15 2.18 -13.86
C ARG A 50 4.62 1.14 -12.86
N PHE A 51 3.78 0.80 -11.89
CA PHE A 51 4.09 -0.22 -10.88
C PHE A 51 3.54 -1.61 -11.22
N ALA A 52 2.96 -1.80 -12.40
CA ALA A 52 2.32 -3.03 -12.86
C ALA A 52 1.30 -3.59 -11.85
N ILE A 53 0.44 -2.72 -11.32
CA ILE A 53 -0.63 -3.06 -10.38
C ILE A 53 -1.84 -3.54 -11.16
N GLN A 54 -2.06 -4.86 -11.13
CA GLN A 54 -3.19 -5.50 -11.81
C GLN A 54 -4.32 -5.87 -10.84
N HIS A 55 -4.00 -6.04 -9.56
CA HIS A 55 -4.93 -6.56 -8.55
C HIS A 55 -4.76 -5.83 -7.21
N TYR A 56 -5.85 -5.77 -6.44
CA TYR A 56 -5.87 -5.09 -5.14
C TYR A 56 -6.17 -6.06 -4.00
N PRO A 57 -5.44 -5.97 -2.86
CA PRO A 57 -4.25 -5.14 -2.64
C PRO A 57 -2.99 -5.72 -3.32
N THR A 58 -2.06 -4.84 -3.70
CA THR A 58 -0.67 -5.23 -4.08
C THR A 58 0.32 -4.57 -3.13
N LEU A 59 1.32 -5.31 -2.65
CA LEU A 59 2.34 -4.84 -1.73
C LEU A 59 3.70 -4.84 -2.43
N LYS A 60 4.44 -3.72 -2.41
CA LYS A 60 5.78 -3.62 -2.99
C LYS A 60 6.75 -2.87 -2.08
N ILE A 61 8.01 -3.28 -2.11
CA ILE A 61 9.15 -2.64 -1.44
C ILE A 61 9.89 -1.75 -2.45
#